data_AF-A0A7V0ZAI3-F1
#
_entry.id   AF-A0A7V0ZAI3-F1
#
_cell.length_a   1.000
_cell.length_b   1.000
_cell.length_c   1.000
_cell.angle_alpha   90.00
_cell.angle_beta   90.00
_cell.angle_gamma   90.00
#
_symmetry.space_group_name_H-M   'P 1'
#
loop_
_entity.id
_entity.type
_entity.pdbx_description
1 polymer ?
#
loop_
_entity_poly.entity_id
_entity_poly.type
_entity_poly.pdbx_seq_one_letter_code
_entity_poly.pdbx_strand_id
1 'polypeptide(L)'
;MRNWRIIFCIVLACALWTGTAFAADGLVAHYSFDSGQGTAAKDRSGQGNDGEILGGTRWVKGEFGSGLEFNGTDGYVDCGAKPSLNIGKSGTIAFWFKPKTNPQGGLVGWTAGDKIGSKKKSVKKAPPKTFQRPSQPVAALVTPNQRLVVSLNSYMEDRTDGNHLRQALSLGISDGKNFEKPYRSNQKKAYFPPADKWLFYTVTFDGRAIEIYRDGIHVETRFQTLIPDTKNVPMLIGQCFGVGGKSDYFKGLIDEVRIFNRPLSQQEVYKLFMRDAKGRDKNTAGFESINIKPIVMPRAGRVFADLDYRGLVPSTKNLSIKADLLDAKGGVIAKGQIKMLPAWGRAEVVFDTAKLPAGKYTVSAAASKGKPATLAVNWPGRAKGWENIKVLNNFCWELLNESPNGNAKSEYIFTNPRRSWVYFVIASEGDVTLTVPGAKPEVLRADDSIAKQEVMRWLEPGEYRIAVSGAGKLSKLVVRSVPILAYHHYPHVGPGTGEDQDFINCLLYTSDAADD
;
A
#
# COMPACT_ATOMS: atom_id res chain seq x y z
N MET A 1 -26.24 -59.93 49.66
CA MET A 1 -25.02 -59.16 49.30
C MET A 1 -24.75 -59.41 47.82
N ARG A 2 -25.22 -58.53 46.92
CA ARG A 2 -24.42 -57.54 46.15
C ARG A 2 -23.35 -58.22 45.26
N ASN A 3 -23.65 -58.44 43.97
CA ASN A 3 -23.36 -57.59 42.79
C ASN A 3 -21.85 -57.60 42.41
N TRP A 4 -21.36 -57.71 41.17
CA TRP A 4 -21.90 -57.55 39.82
C TRP A 4 -20.90 -58.14 38.79
N ARG A 5 -21.42 -58.63 37.66
CA ARG A 5 -20.73 -59.00 36.41
C ARG A 5 -20.18 -57.78 35.64
N ILE A 6 -19.03 -57.89 34.97
CA ILE A 6 -18.75 -57.16 33.70
C ILE A 6 -17.93 -58.04 32.74
N ILE A 7 -18.52 -58.31 31.57
CA ILE A 7 -17.92 -58.89 30.36
C ILE A 7 -17.44 -57.71 29.50
N PHE A 8 -16.19 -57.73 29.02
CA PHE A 8 -15.67 -56.69 28.13
C PHE A 8 -15.88 -57.12 26.66
N CYS A 9 -16.89 -56.55 26.01
CA CYS A 9 -17.08 -56.64 24.56
C CYS A 9 -16.19 -55.59 23.87
N ILE A 10 -15.25 -56.04 23.03
CA ILE A 10 -14.49 -55.17 22.12
C ILE A 10 -15.40 -54.91 20.90
N VAL A 11 -16.03 -53.73 20.88
CA VAL A 11 -16.69 -53.20 19.67
C VAL A 11 -15.66 -52.39 18.91
N LEU A 12 -15.32 -52.86 17.71
CA LEU A 12 -14.52 -52.16 16.72
C LEU A 12 -15.34 -50.95 16.20
N ALA A 13 -15.17 -49.78 16.80
CA ALA A 13 -15.74 -48.54 16.28
C ALA A 13 -14.89 -48.07 15.08
N CYS A 14 -15.26 -48.54 13.89
CA CYS A 14 -14.80 -47.96 12.63
C CYS A 14 -15.44 -46.56 12.53
N ALA A 15 -14.73 -45.53 12.99
CA ALA A 15 -15.16 -44.15 12.82
C ALA A 15 -15.06 -43.77 11.34
N LEU A 16 -16.18 -43.94 10.62
CA LEU A 16 -16.42 -43.23 9.38
C LEU A 16 -16.43 -41.74 9.71
N TRP A 17 -15.32 -41.06 9.44
CA TRP A 17 -15.25 -39.60 9.48
C TRP A 17 -15.95 -39.08 8.21
N THR A 18 -17.28 -39.15 8.19
CA THR A 18 -18.08 -38.49 7.16
C THR A 18 -17.96 -36.99 7.37
N GLY A 19 -17.35 -36.32 6.40
CA GLY A 19 -17.05 -34.89 6.45
C GLY A 19 -18.27 -34.03 6.74
N THR A 20 -18.21 -33.29 7.85
CA THR A 20 -19.12 -32.17 8.15
C THR A 20 -18.39 -31.06 8.90
N ALA A 21 -17.13 -30.76 8.55
CA ALA A 21 -16.35 -29.69 9.18
C ALA A 21 -16.19 -28.42 8.32
N PHE A 22 -16.66 -28.38 7.07
CA PHE A 22 -16.44 -27.21 6.18
C PHE A 22 -17.59 -26.21 6.11
N ALA A 23 -18.83 -26.62 6.39
CA ALA A 23 -19.98 -25.71 6.30
C ALA A 23 -20.00 -24.63 7.41
N ALA A 24 -19.35 -24.86 8.56
CA ALA A 24 -19.35 -23.93 9.69
C ALA A 24 -18.39 -22.74 9.52
N ASP A 25 -17.40 -22.82 8.63
CA ASP A 25 -16.38 -21.78 8.44
C ASP A 25 -16.70 -20.79 7.30
N GLY A 26 -17.86 -20.94 6.64
CA GLY A 26 -18.29 -20.08 5.53
C GLY A 26 -17.59 -20.35 4.20
N LEU A 27 -16.84 -21.46 4.07
CA LEU A 27 -16.22 -21.88 2.80
C LEU A 27 -17.31 -22.36 1.82
N VAL A 28 -17.37 -21.74 0.64
CA VAL A 28 -18.37 -22.07 -0.39
C VAL A 28 -17.79 -22.68 -1.65
N ALA A 29 -16.48 -22.52 -1.91
CA ALA A 29 -15.80 -23.25 -2.98
C ALA A 29 -14.32 -23.40 -2.65
N HIS A 30 -13.74 -24.55 -3.00
CA HIS A 30 -12.29 -24.78 -2.92
C HIS A 30 -11.80 -25.61 -4.12
N TYR A 31 -11.06 -24.98 -5.02
CA TYR A 31 -10.42 -25.64 -6.16
C TYR A 31 -8.91 -25.73 -5.91
N SER A 32 -8.44 -26.91 -5.52
CA SER A 32 -7.01 -27.17 -5.30
C SER A 32 -6.25 -27.54 -6.57
N PHE A 33 -6.95 -27.83 -7.67
CA PHE A 33 -6.37 -28.25 -8.95
C PHE A 33 -5.41 -29.48 -8.91
N ASP A 34 -5.40 -30.21 -7.80
CA ASP A 34 -4.64 -31.45 -7.62
C ASP A 34 -5.13 -32.67 -8.42
N SER A 35 -6.30 -32.62 -9.07
CA SER A 35 -6.74 -33.77 -9.87
C SER A 35 -5.80 -34.03 -11.04
N GLY A 36 -5.17 -32.97 -11.59
CA GLY A 36 -4.12 -33.06 -12.61
C GLY A 36 -4.57 -33.62 -13.97
N GLN A 37 -5.86 -33.93 -14.14
CA GLN A 37 -6.40 -34.57 -15.34
C GLN A 37 -7.89 -34.29 -15.52
N GLY A 38 -8.38 -34.56 -16.73
CA GLY A 38 -9.78 -34.38 -17.12
C GLY A 38 -10.15 -32.91 -17.38
N THR A 39 -11.45 -32.68 -17.55
CA THR A 39 -12.02 -31.36 -17.88
C THR A 39 -12.78 -30.73 -16.70
N ALA A 40 -12.72 -31.32 -15.51
CA ALA A 40 -13.43 -30.81 -14.34
C ALA A 40 -12.47 -30.26 -13.28
N ALA A 41 -12.72 -29.03 -12.83
CA ALA A 41 -12.14 -28.44 -11.64
C ALA A 41 -13.00 -28.83 -10.43
N LYS A 42 -12.55 -29.81 -9.64
CA LYS A 42 -13.33 -30.32 -8.50
C LYS A 42 -13.40 -29.34 -7.34
N ASP A 43 -14.61 -29.12 -6.84
CA ASP A 43 -14.87 -28.36 -5.63
C ASP A 43 -14.73 -29.25 -4.38
N ARG A 44 -13.73 -28.95 -3.56
CA ARG A 44 -13.42 -29.64 -2.31
C ARG A 44 -14.14 -29.06 -1.08
N SER A 45 -14.95 -28.01 -1.24
CA SER A 45 -15.68 -27.40 -0.13
C SER A 45 -16.85 -28.26 0.38
N GLY A 46 -17.32 -29.20 -0.44
CA GLY A 46 -18.53 -30.00 -0.17
C GLY A 46 -19.84 -29.34 -0.65
N GLN A 47 -19.79 -28.18 -1.29
CA GLN A 47 -20.96 -27.50 -1.86
C GLN A 47 -21.32 -27.97 -3.28
N GLY A 48 -20.49 -28.82 -3.87
CA GLY A 48 -20.71 -29.38 -5.21
C GLY A 48 -20.62 -28.33 -6.31
N ASN A 49 -19.83 -27.27 -6.11
CA ASN A 49 -19.62 -26.21 -7.09
C ASN A 49 -18.52 -26.59 -8.09
N ASP A 50 -18.49 -27.84 -8.59
CA ASP A 50 -17.51 -28.27 -9.59
C ASP A 50 -17.53 -27.33 -10.81
N GLY A 51 -16.34 -26.95 -11.28
CA GLY A 51 -16.17 -26.14 -12.48
C GLY A 51 -15.77 -26.95 -13.71
N GLU A 52 -15.98 -26.39 -14.89
CA GLU A 52 -15.57 -26.92 -16.19
C GLU A 52 -14.35 -26.17 -16.71
N ILE A 53 -13.31 -26.91 -17.08
CA ILE A 53 -12.05 -26.39 -17.62
C ILE A 53 -12.19 -26.25 -19.14
N LEU A 54 -12.03 -25.03 -19.64
CA LEU A 54 -12.36 -24.65 -21.01
C LEU A 54 -11.20 -23.93 -21.71
N GLY A 55 -11.24 -23.93 -23.05
CA GLY A 55 -10.28 -23.26 -23.92
C GLY A 55 -8.85 -23.77 -23.75
N GLY A 56 -7.84 -22.91 -23.95
CA GLY A 56 -6.43 -23.28 -23.78
C GLY A 56 -5.94 -23.31 -22.33
N THR A 57 -6.78 -23.76 -21.39
CA THR A 57 -6.40 -24.06 -20.01
C THR A 57 -5.81 -25.46 -19.95
N ARG A 58 -4.68 -25.63 -19.27
CA ARG A 58 -4.03 -26.95 -19.15
C ARG A 58 -3.49 -27.22 -17.76
N TRP A 59 -3.46 -28.51 -17.41
CA TRP A 59 -2.80 -29.00 -16.21
C TRP A 59 -1.28 -28.85 -16.32
N VAL A 60 -0.68 -28.33 -15.25
CA VAL A 60 0.77 -28.18 -15.09
C VAL A 60 1.15 -28.47 -13.65
N LYS A 61 2.45 -28.49 -13.35
CA LYS A 61 2.90 -28.43 -11.95
C LYS A 61 2.47 -27.08 -11.35
N GLY A 62 1.68 -27.15 -10.29
CA GLY A 62 1.14 -25.99 -9.58
C GLY A 62 2.11 -25.42 -8.56
N GLU A 63 1.58 -24.58 -7.68
CA GLU A 63 2.26 -24.26 -6.42
C GLU A 63 2.18 -25.46 -5.48
N PHE A 64 1.02 -26.11 -5.43
CA PHE A 64 0.75 -27.30 -4.63
C PHE A 64 0.38 -28.44 -5.57
N GLY A 65 1.27 -29.44 -5.71
CA GLY A 65 0.98 -30.57 -6.60
C GLY A 65 0.76 -30.13 -8.05
N SER A 66 -0.48 -30.27 -8.52
CA SER A 66 -0.91 -29.84 -9.86
C SER A 66 -1.67 -28.52 -9.79
N GLY A 67 -1.56 -27.71 -10.84
CA GLY A 67 -2.28 -26.44 -10.98
C GLY A 67 -2.76 -26.24 -12.41
N LEU A 68 -3.40 -25.10 -12.65
CA LEU A 68 -3.85 -24.73 -14.00
C LEU A 68 -3.01 -23.58 -14.57
N GLU A 69 -2.55 -23.78 -15.80
CA GLU A 69 -1.98 -22.71 -16.63
C GLU A 69 -3.03 -22.19 -17.61
N PHE A 70 -3.17 -20.87 -17.65
CA PHE A 70 -4.05 -20.12 -18.54
C PHE A 70 -3.20 -19.41 -19.60
N ASN A 71 -3.63 -19.49 -20.87
CA ASN A 71 -2.86 -19.03 -22.02
C ASN A 71 -2.98 -17.51 -22.30
N GLY A 72 -3.96 -16.82 -21.71
CA GLY A 72 -4.24 -15.40 -21.91
C GLY A 72 -5.08 -15.05 -23.14
N THR A 73 -5.61 -16.06 -23.86
CA THR A 73 -6.40 -15.86 -25.08
C THR A 73 -7.81 -16.40 -24.99
N ASP A 74 -8.00 -17.62 -24.48
CA ASP A 74 -9.31 -18.28 -24.43
C ASP A 74 -9.46 -19.29 -23.27
N GLY A 75 -8.40 -19.53 -22.48
CA GLY A 75 -8.44 -20.46 -21.35
C GLY A 75 -9.08 -19.86 -20.09
N TYR A 76 -10.04 -20.57 -19.51
CA TYR A 76 -10.69 -20.25 -18.23
C TYR A 76 -11.33 -21.51 -17.60
N VAL A 77 -11.84 -21.36 -16.37
CA VAL A 77 -12.73 -22.33 -15.71
C VAL A 77 -14.08 -21.66 -15.46
N ASP A 78 -15.17 -22.31 -15.90
CA ASP A 78 -16.54 -21.91 -15.58
C ASP A 78 -17.04 -22.68 -14.35
N CYS A 79 -17.23 -22.00 -13.23
CA CYS A 79 -17.74 -22.60 -11.99
C CYS A 79 -19.27 -22.55 -11.88
N GLY A 80 -19.94 -21.96 -12.86
CA GLY A 80 -21.38 -21.75 -12.88
C GLY A 80 -21.86 -20.67 -11.92
N ALA A 81 -23.20 -20.55 -11.83
CA ALA A 81 -23.90 -19.49 -11.12
C ALA A 81 -24.79 -20.01 -9.98
N LYS A 82 -24.39 -21.13 -9.34
CA LYS A 82 -25.18 -21.75 -8.28
C LYS A 82 -25.41 -20.76 -7.12
N PRO A 83 -26.58 -20.80 -6.44
CA PRO A 83 -26.87 -19.88 -5.34
C PRO A 83 -25.83 -19.88 -4.20
N SER A 84 -25.16 -21.02 -3.96
CA SER A 84 -24.05 -21.17 -3.01
C SER A 84 -22.83 -20.28 -3.33
N LEU A 85 -22.63 -19.91 -4.60
CA LEU A 85 -21.55 -19.02 -5.03
C LEU A 85 -21.91 -17.53 -4.95
N ASN A 86 -23.14 -17.18 -4.60
CA ASN A 86 -23.55 -15.79 -4.50
C ASN A 86 -23.08 -15.17 -3.16
N ILE A 87 -21.89 -14.57 -3.14
CA ILE A 87 -21.29 -14.00 -1.92
C ILE A 87 -21.65 -12.52 -1.65
N GLY A 88 -22.18 -11.79 -2.64
CA GLY A 88 -22.94 -10.55 -2.43
C GLY A 88 -22.32 -9.50 -1.50
N LYS A 89 -22.95 -9.24 -0.34
CA LYS A 89 -22.62 -8.16 0.61
C LYS A 89 -21.28 -8.30 1.32
N SER A 90 -20.80 -9.52 1.50
CA SER A 90 -19.58 -9.78 2.25
C SER A 90 -18.99 -11.12 1.87
N GLY A 91 -17.67 -11.21 1.80
CA GLY A 91 -17.02 -12.44 1.38
C GLY A 91 -15.51 -12.36 1.38
N THR A 92 -14.90 -13.48 1.01
CA THR A 92 -13.46 -13.60 0.84
C THR A 92 -13.13 -14.35 -0.44
N ILE A 93 -12.18 -13.84 -1.20
CA ILE A 93 -11.57 -14.50 -2.36
C ILE A 93 -10.09 -14.69 -2.01
N ALA A 94 -9.63 -15.93 -1.88
CA ALA A 94 -8.24 -16.26 -1.58
C ALA A 94 -7.69 -17.26 -2.60
N PHE A 95 -6.51 -17.03 -3.15
CA PHE A 95 -5.92 -17.92 -4.15
C PHE A 95 -4.42 -17.71 -4.27
N TRP A 96 -3.74 -18.72 -4.78
CA TRP A 96 -2.36 -18.60 -5.24
C TRP A 96 -2.35 -18.33 -6.74
N PHE A 97 -1.46 -17.45 -7.18
CA PHE A 97 -1.25 -17.22 -8.60
C PHE A 97 0.20 -16.86 -8.91
N LYS A 98 0.60 -17.15 -10.15
CA LYS A 98 1.89 -16.78 -10.72
C LYS A 98 1.65 -16.12 -12.08
N PRO A 99 1.69 -14.78 -12.16
CA PRO A 99 1.54 -14.09 -13.42
C PRO A 99 2.77 -14.27 -14.32
N LYS A 100 2.58 -14.40 -15.63
CA LYS A 100 3.70 -14.25 -16.59
C LYS A 100 4.04 -12.77 -16.81
N THR A 101 5.11 -12.50 -17.55
CA THR A 101 5.46 -11.15 -18.02
C THR A 101 4.27 -10.46 -18.70
N ASN A 102 4.04 -9.18 -18.40
CA ASN A 102 2.88 -8.40 -18.83
C ASN A 102 1.53 -9.00 -18.39
N PRO A 103 1.32 -9.14 -17.07
CA PRO A 103 0.09 -9.70 -16.55
C PRO A 103 -1.13 -8.89 -16.99
N GLN A 104 -2.11 -9.59 -17.54
CA GLN A 104 -3.40 -9.03 -17.94
C GLN A 104 -4.50 -10.08 -17.73
N GLY A 105 -5.75 -9.65 -17.67
CA GLY A 105 -6.94 -10.50 -17.60
C GLY A 105 -7.48 -10.72 -16.20
N GLY A 106 -8.64 -11.39 -16.14
CA GLY A 106 -9.31 -11.74 -14.88
C GLY A 106 -8.68 -12.92 -14.18
N LEU A 107 -8.48 -12.82 -12.87
CA LEU A 107 -7.94 -13.89 -12.05
C LEU A 107 -9.07 -14.77 -11.51
N VAL A 108 -9.94 -14.19 -10.69
CA VAL A 108 -11.12 -14.86 -10.10
C VAL A 108 -12.22 -13.81 -9.98
N GLY A 109 -13.45 -14.15 -10.37
CA GLY A 109 -14.57 -13.25 -10.16
C GLY A 109 -15.89 -13.70 -10.74
N TRP A 110 -16.94 -12.97 -10.37
CA TRP A 110 -18.28 -13.09 -10.95
C TRP A 110 -18.39 -12.05 -12.04
N THR A 111 -18.71 -12.49 -13.25
CA THR A 111 -18.87 -11.57 -14.35
C THR A 111 -20.04 -11.96 -15.25
N ALA A 112 -20.98 -11.05 -15.39
CA ALA A 112 -21.95 -11.07 -16.47
C ALA A 112 -21.23 -10.61 -17.73
N GLY A 113 -21.08 -11.47 -18.73
CA GLY A 113 -20.63 -11.00 -20.04
C GLY A 113 -21.70 -10.09 -20.63
N ASP A 114 -21.41 -8.79 -20.81
CA ASP A 114 -21.87 -8.01 -21.96
C ASP A 114 -21.29 -6.58 -22.04
N LYS A 115 -21.29 -6.05 -23.27
CA LYS A 115 -20.60 -4.85 -23.77
C LYS A 115 -20.70 -3.65 -22.82
N ILE A 116 -19.54 -3.22 -22.32
CA ILE A 116 -19.39 -1.86 -21.79
C ILE A 116 -19.77 -0.89 -22.91
N GLY A 117 -20.72 0.00 -22.61
CA GLY A 117 -21.03 1.17 -23.41
C GLY A 117 -19.78 1.97 -23.73
N SER A 118 -19.19 1.70 -24.88
CA SER A 118 -18.34 2.64 -25.60
C SER A 118 -18.58 2.37 -27.07
N LYS A 119 -18.86 3.43 -27.82
CA LYS A 119 -18.75 3.44 -29.28
C LYS A 119 -17.28 3.12 -29.63
N LYS A 120 -16.87 1.86 -29.61
CA LYS A 120 -15.70 1.43 -30.37
C LYS A 120 -16.20 1.16 -31.78
N LYS A 121 -15.85 2.04 -32.72
CA LYS A 121 -15.93 1.74 -34.15
C LYS A 121 -15.25 0.39 -34.34
N SER A 122 -16.05 -0.61 -34.68
CA SER A 122 -15.59 -1.96 -35.01
C SER A 122 -14.66 -1.85 -36.21
N VAL A 123 -13.36 -2.03 -36.00
CA VAL A 123 -12.49 -2.49 -37.08
C VAL A 123 -12.94 -3.92 -37.37
N LYS A 124 -13.56 -4.12 -38.53
CA LYS A 124 -13.96 -5.43 -39.05
C LYS A 124 -12.73 -6.33 -39.11
N LYS A 125 -12.59 -7.24 -38.15
CA LYS A 125 -11.85 -8.48 -38.36
C LYS A 125 -12.83 -9.61 -38.17
N ALA A 126 -12.98 -10.43 -39.20
CA ALA A 126 -13.97 -11.49 -39.25
C ALA A 126 -13.85 -12.42 -38.02
N PRO A 127 -14.97 -12.83 -37.41
CA PRO A 127 -14.95 -13.71 -36.26
C PRO A 127 -14.42 -15.10 -36.65
N PRO A 128 -13.60 -15.75 -35.81
CA PRO A 128 -13.45 -17.21 -35.85
C PRO A 128 -14.84 -17.85 -35.65
N LYS A 129 -15.08 -18.93 -36.38
CA LYS A 129 -16.40 -19.58 -36.46
C LYS A 129 -16.88 -20.09 -35.09
N THR A 130 -18.10 -19.64 -34.74
CA THR A 130 -19.11 -20.26 -33.86
C THR A 130 -18.76 -20.52 -32.38
N PHE A 131 -18.97 -19.48 -31.57
CA PHE A 131 -19.41 -19.58 -30.17
C PHE A 131 -20.86 -20.10 -30.13
N GLN A 132 -21.10 -21.27 -29.56
CA GLN A 132 -22.44 -21.70 -29.12
C GLN A 132 -22.47 -21.64 -27.59
N ARG A 133 -23.40 -20.82 -27.08
CA ARG A 133 -23.74 -20.69 -25.66
C ARG A 133 -24.04 -22.08 -25.08
N PRO A 134 -23.51 -22.45 -23.90
CA PRO A 134 -23.93 -23.67 -23.21
C PRO A 134 -25.45 -23.66 -23.03
N SER A 135 -26.10 -24.76 -23.39
CA SER A 135 -27.54 -24.96 -23.27
C SER A 135 -27.95 -25.11 -21.80
N GLN A 136 -27.95 -24.00 -21.06
CA GLN A 136 -28.76 -23.84 -19.87
C GLN A 136 -29.78 -22.71 -20.10
N PRO A 137 -31.05 -22.87 -19.74
CA PRO A 137 -32.07 -21.86 -19.94
C PRO A 137 -31.89 -20.74 -18.90
N VAL A 138 -30.89 -19.88 -19.08
CA VAL A 138 -30.67 -18.69 -18.23
C VAL A 138 -30.61 -17.46 -19.14
N ALA A 139 -31.70 -17.22 -19.88
CA ALA A 139 -31.79 -16.10 -20.82
C ALA A 139 -32.54 -14.86 -20.27
N ALA A 140 -32.85 -14.78 -18.97
CA ALA A 140 -33.71 -13.72 -18.46
C ALA A 140 -33.31 -13.03 -17.12
N LEU A 141 -32.13 -13.28 -16.54
CA LEU A 141 -31.87 -12.86 -15.14
C LEU A 141 -30.53 -12.16 -14.84
N VAL A 142 -29.75 -11.77 -15.85
CA VAL A 142 -28.44 -11.14 -15.64
C VAL A 142 -28.44 -9.74 -16.26
N THR A 143 -28.08 -8.71 -15.50
CA THR A 143 -27.89 -7.35 -16.06
C THR A 143 -26.43 -7.18 -16.51
N PRO A 144 -26.14 -6.50 -17.64
CA PRO A 144 -24.80 -6.43 -18.25
C PRO A 144 -23.65 -5.88 -17.36
N ASN A 145 -23.96 -5.36 -16.18
CA ASN A 145 -23.00 -4.69 -15.30
C ASN A 145 -22.66 -5.46 -14.01
N GLN A 146 -23.36 -6.55 -13.64
CA GLN A 146 -23.12 -7.28 -12.39
C GLN A 146 -21.72 -7.92 -12.34
N ARG A 147 -20.86 -7.47 -11.41
CA ARG A 147 -19.44 -7.86 -11.34
C ARG A 147 -18.84 -7.81 -9.93
N LEU A 148 -18.02 -8.81 -9.62
CA LEU A 148 -17.03 -8.78 -8.55
C LEU A 148 -15.78 -9.45 -9.10
N VAL A 149 -14.75 -8.68 -9.45
CA VAL A 149 -13.63 -9.18 -10.26
C VAL A 149 -12.28 -8.79 -9.68
N VAL A 150 -11.42 -9.78 -9.45
CA VAL A 150 -10.00 -9.56 -9.20
C VAL A 150 -9.26 -9.72 -10.53
N SER A 151 -8.50 -8.72 -10.94
CA SER A 151 -7.89 -8.69 -12.29
C SER A 151 -6.52 -8.05 -12.32
N LEU A 152 -5.73 -8.47 -13.30
CA LEU A 152 -4.51 -7.77 -13.70
C LEU A 152 -4.79 -7.00 -15.00
N ASN A 153 -4.33 -5.77 -15.06
CA ASN A 153 -4.59 -4.88 -16.17
C ASN A 153 -3.27 -4.33 -16.68
N SER A 154 -3.02 -4.49 -17.98
CA SER A 154 -1.87 -3.90 -18.66
C SER A 154 -2.32 -3.10 -19.88
N TYR A 155 -1.94 -1.83 -19.94
CA TYR A 155 -2.27 -0.92 -21.04
C TYR A 155 -1.17 0.11 -21.25
N MET A 156 -1.09 0.64 -22.47
CA MET A 156 -0.21 1.77 -22.78
C MET A 156 -0.96 3.05 -22.45
N GLU A 157 -0.29 3.97 -21.75
CA GLU A 157 -0.77 5.31 -21.48
C GLU A 157 0.08 6.29 -22.30
N ASP A 158 -0.55 6.95 -23.27
CA ASP A 158 0.10 7.98 -24.07
C ASP A 158 0.18 9.26 -23.23
N ARG A 159 1.39 9.76 -23.02
CA ARG A 159 1.67 11.00 -22.29
C ARG A 159 2.52 11.92 -23.15
N THR A 160 2.58 13.19 -22.77
CA THR A 160 3.38 14.21 -23.46
C THR A 160 4.89 13.88 -23.48
N ASP A 161 5.36 13.04 -22.56
CA ASP A 161 6.74 12.54 -22.46
C ASP A 161 6.95 11.14 -23.07
N GLY A 162 5.95 10.61 -23.78
CA GLY A 162 6.00 9.32 -24.47
C GLY A 162 4.99 8.29 -23.94
N ASN A 163 5.10 7.07 -24.47
CA ASN A 163 4.17 5.99 -24.15
C ASN A 163 4.67 5.16 -22.97
N HIS A 164 3.90 5.11 -21.89
CA HIS A 164 4.27 4.40 -20.67
C HIS A 164 3.44 3.13 -20.51
N LEU A 165 4.10 2.00 -20.27
CA LEU A 165 3.40 0.77 -19.91
C LEU A 165 2.88 0.88 -18.46
N ARG A 166 1.57 0.82 -18.31
CA ARG A 166 0.91 0.73 -17.00
C ARG A 166 0.50 -0.71 -16.74
N GLN A 167 0.80 -1.18 -15.54
CA GLN A 167 0.26 -2.44 -15.02
C GLN A 167 -0.37 -2.21 -13.65
N ALA A 168 -1.50 -2.87 -13.43
CA ALA A 168 -2.24 -2.76 -12.18
C ALA A 168 -2.92 -4.06 -11.76
N LEU A 169 -2.92 -4.32 -10.46
CA LEU A 169 -3.80 -5.32 -9.83
C LEU A 169 -5.02 -4.57 -9.30
N SER A 170 -6.22 -5.06 -9.59
CA SER A 170 -7.45 -4.33 -9.31
C SER A 170 -8.55 -5.23 -8.78
N LEU A 171 -9.35 -4.69 -7.86
CA LEU A 171 -10.66 -5.21 -7.50
C LEU A 171 -11.71 -4.31 -8.14
N GLY A 172 -12.57 -4.86 -8.99
CA GLY A 172 -13.73 -4.19 -9.55
C GLY A 172 -15.01 -4.71 -8.91
N ILE A 173 -15.94 -3.80 -8.59
CA ILE A 173 -17.22 -4.10 -7.95
C ILE A 173 -18.34 -3.41 -8.74
N SER A 174 -19.48 -4.08 -8.92
CA SER A 174 -20.72 -3.48 -9.39
C SER A 174 -21.92 -3.98 -8.61
N ASP A 175 -22.82 -3.06 -8.27
CA ASP A 175 -24.15 -3.33 -7.69
C ASP A 175 -25.22 -3.64 -8.76
N GLY A 176 -24.81 -3.92 -10.00
CA GLY A 176 -25.68 -4.10 -11.15
C GLY A 176 -26.08 -2.80 -11.87
N LYS A 177 -25.76 -1.63 -11.29
CA LYS A 177 -25.99 -0.30 -11.89
C LYS A 177 -24.70 0.49 -12.05
N ASN A 178 -23.98 0.70 -10.94
CA ASN A 178 -22.71 1.40 -10.83
C ASN A 178 -21.57 0.40 -10.92
N PHE A 179 -20.41 0.84 -11.40
CA PHE A 179 -19.20 0.04 -11.42
C PHE A 179 -18.03 0.88 -10.93
N GLU A 180 -17.31 0.35 -9.95
CA GLU A 180 -16.16 1.01 -9.33
C GLU A 180 -14.97 0.08 -9.23
N LYS A 181 -13.77 0.68 -9.18
CA LYS A 181 -12.52 -0.03 -8.92
C LYS A 181 -11.91 0.48 -7.61
N PRO A 182 -12.50 0.14 -6.45
CA PRO A 182 -12.10 0.70 -5.15
C PRO A 182 -10.65 0.36 -4.77
N TYR A 183 -10.05 -0.65 -5.41
CA TYR A 183 -8.65 -0.98 -5.24
C TYR A 183 -7.91 -1.05 -6.57
N ARG A 184 -6.76 -0.39 -6.63
CA ARG A 184 -5.82 -0.44 -7.75
C ARG A 184 -4.38 -0.26 -7.27
N SER A 185 -3.59 -1.32 -7.33
CA SER A 185 -2.13 -1.25 -7.14
C SER A 185 -1.43 -1.11 -8.48
N ASN A 186 -0.22 -0.54 -8.53
CA ASN A 186 0.61 -0.46 -9.73
C ASN A 186 2.05 -0.92 -9.45
N GLN A 187 2.87 -1.11 -10.49
CA GLN A 187 4.24 -1.63 -10.35
C GLN A 187 5.15 -0.86 -9.39
N LYS A 188 4.87 0.42 -9.10
CA LYS A 188 5.66 1.22 -8.16
C LYS A 188 5.37 0.85 -6.69
N LYS A 189 4.25 0.18 -6.42
CA LYS A 189 3.89 -0.30 -5.10
C LYS A 189 4.60 -1.63 -4.83
N ALA A 190 5.24 -1.76 -3.67
CA ALA A 190 5.98 -2.96 -3.27
C ALA A 190 5.11 -4.24 -3.26
N TYR A 191 3.80 -4.08 -3.09
CA TYR A 191 2.83 -5.18 -3.04
C TYR A 191 2.28 -5.60 -4.41
N PHE A 192 2.56 -4.87 -5.49
CA PHE A 192 2.22 -5.34 -6.84
C PHE A 192 2.93 -6.67 -7.14
N PRO A 193 2.25 -7.64 -7.79
CA PRO A 193 2.80 -8.95 -8.01
C PRO A 193 3.95 -8.93 -9.04
N PRO A 194 5.18 -9.32 -8.67
CA PRO A 194 6.24 -9.55 -9.66
C PRO A 194 5.88 -10.69 -10.61
N ALA A 195 6.35 -10.59 -11.86
CA ALA A 195 6.23 -11.68 -12.82
C ALA A 195 6.97 -12.94 -12.34
N ASP A 196 6.43 -14.08 -12.74
CA ASP A 196 6.97 -15.43 -12.58
C ASP A 196 7.25 -15.87 -11.13
N LYS A 197 6.60 -15.21 -10.16
CA LYS A 197 6.62 -15.61 -8.74
C LYS A 197 5.22 -15.98 -8.26
N TRP A 198 5.14 -17.07 -7.51
CA TRP A 198 3.91 -17.46 -6.83
C TRP A 198 3.66 -16.57 -5.62
N LEU A 199 2.43 -16.09 -5.52
CA LEU A 199 1.95 -15.22 -4.45
C LEU A 199 0.62 -15.71 -3.95
N PHE A 200 0.41 -15.61 -2.64
CA PHE A 200 -0.90 -15.80 -2.05
C PHE A 200 -1.61 -14.47 -1.95
N TYR A 201 -2.77 -14.35 -2.58
CA TYR A 201 -3.56 -13.13 -2.51
C TYR A 201 -4.88 -13.41 -1.81
N THR A 202 -5.32 -12.48 -0.98
CA THR A 202 -6.64 -12.55 -0.35
C THR A 202 -7.30 -11.19 -0.37
N VAL A 203 -8.57 -11.17 -0.76
CA VAL A 203 -9.45 -10.01 -0.73
C VAL A 203 -10.61 -10.36 0.18
N THR A 204 -10.85 -9.55 1.21
CA THR A 204 -12.04 -9.68 2.07
C THR A 204 -12.86 -8.41 1.97
N PHE A 205 -14.18 -8.52 2.04
CA PHE A 205 -15.06 -7.36 2.07
C PHE A 205 -16.27 -7.63 2.95
N ASP A 206 -16.79 -6.59 3.60
CA ASP A 206 -17.89 -6.67 4.57
C ASP A 206 -19.05 -5.69 4.27
N GLY A 207 -19.01 -5.04 3.10
CA GLY A 207 -19.98 -4.01 2.69
C GLY A 207 -19.66 -2.61 3.21
N ARG A 208 -18.60 -2.45 4.01
CA ARG A 208 -18.07 -1.15 4.48
C ARG A 208 -16.62 -0.96 4.06
N ALA A 209 -15.84 -2.03 4.13
CA ALA A 209 -14.42 -2.01 3.83
C ALA A 209 -14.03 -3.23 2.99
N ILE A 210 -13.00 -3.02 2.18
CA ILE A 210 -12.25 -4.05 1.48
C ILE A 210 -10.87 -4.10 2.13
N GLU A 211 -10.46 -5.30 2.53
CA GLU A 211 -9.12 -5.57 3.02
C GLU A 211 -8.38 -6.44 2.02
N ILE A 212 -7.14 -6.07 1.77
CA ILE A 212 -6.28 -6.71 0.80
C ILE A 212 -5.06 -7.28 1.52
N TYR A 213 -4.77 -8.55 1.26
CA TYR A 213 -3.67 -9.27 1.86
C TYR A 213 -2.79 -9.88 0.77
N ARG A 214 -1.48 -9.85 1.01
CA ARG A 214 -0.48 -10.52 0.20
C ARG A 214 0.39 -11.39 1.09
N ASP A 215 0.57 -12.64 0.70
CA ASP A 215 1.36 -13.63 1.43
C ASP A 215 0.94 -13.71 2.91
N GLY A 216 -0.37 -13.56 3.17
CA GLY A 216 -1.02 -13.57 4.47
C GLY A 216 -0.84 -12.31 5.34
N ILE A 217 -0.17 -11.28 4.82
CA ILE A 217 0.04 -9.99 5.51
C ILE A 217 -0.93 -8.96 4.96
N HIS A 218 -1.55 -8.18 5.85
CA HIS A 218 -2.40 -7.04 5.47
C HIS A 218 -1.60 -5.99 4.71
N VAL A 219 -2.10 -5.59 3.55
CA VAL A 219 -1.46 -4.61 2.67
C VAL A 219 -2.20 -3.29 2.69
N GLU A 220 -3.54 -3.34 2.64
CA GLU A 220 -4.34 -2.17 2.33
C GLU A 220 -5.79 -2.33 2.79
N THR A 221 -6.35 -1.25 3.35
CA THR A 221 -7.79 -1.09 3.63
C THR A 221 -8.37 -0.06 2.67
N ARG A 222 -9.56 -0.32 2.14
CA ARG A 222 -10.34 0.63 1.32
C ARG A 222 -11.77 0.69 1.82
N PHE A 223 -12.21 1.89 2.22
CA PHE A 223 -13.61 2.11 2.56
C PHE A 223 -14.43 2.26 1.28
N GLN A 224 -15.54 1.53 1.22
CA GLN A 224 -16.43 1.50 0.09
C GLN A 224 -17.80 0.99 0.56
N THR A 225 -18.86 1.63 0.10
CA THR A 225 -20.25 1.23 0.37
C THR A 225 -20.90 0.48 -0.79
N LEU A 226 -20.28 0.47 -1.97
CA LEU A 226 -20.76 -0.31 -3.11
C LEU A 226 -20.70 -1.82 -2.81
N ILE A 227 -21.85 -2.48 -2.88
CA ILE A 227 -22.00 -3.91 -2.65
C ILE A 227 -22.04 -4.64 -4.00
N PRO A 228 -21.23 -5.69 -4.20
CA PRO A 228 -21.30 -6.46 -5.43
C PRO A 228 -22.62 -7.21 -5.55
N ASP A 229 -23.23 -7.13 -6.72
CA ASP A 229 -24.32 -8.01 -7.13
C ASP A 229 -23.75 -9.18 -7.94
N THR A 230 -23.71 -10.35 -7.30
CA THR A 230 -23.22 -11.61 -7.89
C THR A 230 -24.35 -12.60 -8.18
N LYS A 231 -25.62 -12.18 -8.06
CA LYS A 231 -26.76 -13.08 -8.16
C LYS A 231 -26.95 -13.55 -9.61
N ASN A 232 -27.04 -14.87 -9.80
CA ASN A 232 -27.17 -15.53 -11.11
C ASN A 232 -26.02 -15.23 -12.09
N VAL A 233 -24.89 -14.73 -11.59
CA VAL A 233 -23.70 -14.46 -12.38
C VAL A 233 -22.74 -15.65 -12.26
N PRO A 234 -22.18 -16.17 -13.35
CA PRO A 234 -21.19 -17.23 -13.26
C PRO A 234 -19.92 -16.74 -12.60
N MET A 235 -19.37 -17.55 -11.70
CA MET A 235 -18.00 -17.36 -11.20
C MET A 235 -17.03 -17.99 -12.18
N LEU A 236 -16.05 -17.21 -12.63
CA LEU A 236 -15.01 -17.63 -13.54
C LEU A 236 -13.63 -17.55 -12.88
N ILE A 237 -12.74 -18.46 -13.27
CA ILE A 237 -11.31 -18.44 -12.92
C ILE A 237 -10.51 -18.32 -14.22
N GLY A 238 -9.58 -17.37 -14.28
CA GLY A 238 -8.79 -17.09 -15.47
C GLY A 238 -9.46 -16.18 -16.51
N GLN A 239 -10.69 -15.72 -16.25
CA GLN A 239 -11.38 -14.74 -17.09
C GLN A 239 -12.28 -13.80 -16.27
N CYS A 240 -12.28 -12.51 -16.58
CA CYS A 240 -13.24 -11.53 -16.06
C CYS A 240 -13.54 -10.49 -17.14
N PHE A 241 -14.82 -10.21 -17.44
CA PHE A 241 -15.17 -9.28 -18.51
C PHE A 241 -15.02 -7.82 -18.10
N GLY A 242 -14.56 -6.99 -19.05
CA GLY A 242 -14.61 -5.53 -18.93
C GLY A 242 -13.65 -4.97 -17.87
N VAL A 243 -12.53 -5.66 -17.65
CA VAL A 243 -11.49 -5.25 -16.70
C VAL A 243 -10.62 -4.09 -17.21
N GLY A 244 -10.74 -3.74 -18.50
CA GLY A 244 -10.10 -2.58 -19.12
C GLY A 244 -8.70 -2.85 -19.69
N GLY A 245 -8.23 -4.10 -19.65
CA GLY A 245 -7.01 -4.56 -20.32
C GLY A 245 -7.20 -4.90 -21.80
N LYS A 246 -6.11 -5.32 -22.46
CA LYS A 246 -6.14 -5.79 -23.88
C LYS A 246 -6.83 -7.15 -24.06
N SER A 247 -6.98 -7.91 -22.97
CA SER A 247 -7.66 -9.20 -22.92
C SER A 247 -8.37 -9.33 -21.57
N ASP A 248 -9.50 -10.04 -21.58
CA ASP A 248 -10.22 -10.45 -20.37
C ASP A 248 -9.64 -11.75 -19.77
N TYR A 249 -8.76 -12.45 -20.51
CA TYR A 249 -8.18 -13.75 -20.14
C TYR A 249 -6.82 -13.62 -19.49
N PHE A 250 -6.61 -14.34 -18.39
CA PHE A 250 -5.36 -14.36 -17.65
C PHE A 250 -4.28 -15.19 -18.32
N LYS A 251 -3.04 -14.68 -18.28
CA LYS A 251 -1.84 -15.41 -18.70
C LYS A 251 -0.94 -15.71 -17.51
N GLY A 252 -0.95 -16.96 -17.06
CA GLY A 252 -0.19 -17.38 -15.89
C GLY A 252 -0.74 -18.65 -15.28
N LEU A 253 -0.35 -18.93 -14.04
CA LEU A 253 -0.83 -20.09 -13.29
C LEU A 253 -1.69 -19.63 -12.12
N ILE A 254 -2.74 -20.39 -11.79
CA ILE A 254 -3.57 -20.21 -10.60
C ILE A 254 -3.66 -21.55 -9.87
N ASP A 255 -3.67 -21.49 -8.54
CA ASP A 255 -3.75 -22.62 -7.64
C ASP A 255 -4.55 -22.31 -6.36
N GLU A 256 -5.05 -23.33 -5.69
CA GLU A 256 -5.66 -23.25 -4.35
C GLU A 256 -6.70 -22.12 -4.20
N VAL A 257 -7.63 -22.01 -5.15
CA VAL A 257 -8.69 -21.00 -5.15
C VAL A 257 -9.74 -21.34 -4.10
N ARG A 258 -10.02 -20.40 -3.20
CA ARG A 258 -10.97 -20.54 -2.08
C ARG A 258 -11.88 -19.33 -1.98
N ILE A 259 -13.17 -19.61 -1.87
CA ILE A 259 -14.21 -18.59 -1.75
C ILE A 259 -14.93 -18.79 -0.42
N PHE A 260 -15.09 -17.71 0.34
CA PHE A 260 -15.89 -17.70 1.56
C PHE A 260 -17.03 -16.68 1.44
N ASN A 261 -18.19 -17.01 2.01
CA ASN A 261 -19.35 -16.12 2.09
C ASN A 261 -19.34 -15.17 3.29
N ARG A 262 -18.16 -15.01 3.90
CA ARG A 262 -17.89 -14.08 5.00
C ARG A 262 -16.51 -13.44 4.84
N PRO A 263 -16.27 -12.27 5.42
CA PRO A 263 -14.94 -11.71 5.48
C PRO A 263 -14.10 -12.52 6.48
N LEU A 264 -12.93 -13.00 6.04
CA LEU A 264 -11.93 -13.55 6.94
C LEU A 264 -11.21 -12.40 7.68
N SER A 265 -10.93 -12.60 8.96
CA SER A 265 -10.07 -11.71 9.73
C SER A 265 -8.59 -11.89 9.35
N GLN A 266 -7.73 -10.91 9.65
CA GLN A 266 -6.27 -11.04 9.45
C GLN A 266 -5.68 -12.30 10.14
N GLN A 267 -6.24 -12.71 11.28
CA GLN A 267 -5.79 -13.94 11.96
C GLN A 267 -6.16 -15.20 11.16
N GLU A 268 -7.30 -15.22 10.50
CA GLU A 268 -7.74 -16.33 9.67
C GLU A 268 -6.99 -16.38 8.34
N VAL A 269 -6.75 -15.22 7.71
CA VAL A 269 -5.90 -15.12 6.51
C VAL A 269 -4.48 -15.61 6.83
N TYR A 270 -3.91 -15.20 7.96
CA TYR A 270 -2.61 -15.71 8.42
C TYR A 270 -2.62 -17.24 8.58
N LYS A 271 -3.62 -17.80 9.29
CA LYS A 271 -3.72 -19.25 9.47
C LYS A 271 -3.85 -19.97 8.13
N LEU A 272 -4.62 -19.41 7.20
CA LEU A 272 -4.81 -19.94 5.86
C LEU A 272 -3.48 -19.97 5.09
N PHE A 273 -2.73 -18.87 5.08
CA PHE A 273 -1.39 -18.81 4.48
C PHE A 273 -0.42 -19.79 5.14
N MET A 274 -0.34 -19.82 6.46
CA MET A 274 0.61 -20.69 7.18
C MET A 274 0.33 -22.17 6.98
N ARG A 275 -0.95 -22.54 6.88
CA ARG A 275 -1.35 -23.91 6.53
C ARG A 275 -0.79 -24.32 5.18
N ASP A 276 -0.90 -23.43 4.19
CA ASP A 276 -0.38 -23.66 2.84
C ASP A 276 1.16 -23.63 2.82
N ALA A 277 1.79 -22.70 3.56
CA ALA A 277 3.24 -22.50 3.62
C ALA A 277 4.02 -23.65 4.28
N LYS A 278 3.39 -24.43 5.18
CA LYS A 278 4.05 -25.45 6.00
C LYS A 278 4.78 -26.49 5.13
N GLY A 279 6.11 -26.48 5.17
CA GLY A 279 6.98 -27.45 4.49
C GLY A 279 7.19 -27.19 2.99
N ARG A 280 6.97 -25.95 2.50
CA ARG A 280 6.93 -25.64 1.06
C ARG A 280 7.74 -24.39 0.67
N ASP A 281 8.87 -24.14 1.33
CA ASP A 281 9.82 -23.05 1.05
C ASP A 281 9.20 -21.65 0.90
N LYS A 282 8.07 -21.41 1.58
CA LYS A 282 7.44 -20.09 1.62
C LYS A 282 8.13 -19.21 2.63
N ASN A 283 8.34 -17.95 2.24
CA ASN A 283 8.90 -16.95 3.14
C ASN A 283 7.87 -16.59 4.22
N THR A 284 8.07 -17.12 5.42
CA THR A 284 7.27 -16.80 6.61
C THR A 284 7.95 -15.75 7.50
N ALA A 285 9.12 -15.23 7.13
CA ALA A 285 9.88 -14.29 7.95
C ALA A 285 9.11 -12.99 8.22
N GLY A 286 8.21 -12.62 7.28
CA GLY A 286 7.30 -11.49 7.46
C GLY A 286 6.35 -11.64 8.64
N PHE A 287 6.18 -12.82 9.23
CA PHE A 287 5.27 -13.04 10.36
C PHE A 287 5.90 -12.97 11.74
N GLU A 288 7.22 -12.95 11.80
CA GLU A 288 7.94 -13.11 13.06
C GLU A 288 8.61 -11.82 13.53
N SER A 289 8.77 -10.82 12.67
CA SER A 289 9.54 -9.61 12.99
C SER A 289 8.96 -8.35 12.34
N ILE A 290 9.29 -7.20 12.93
CA ILE A 290 8.96 -5.88 12.38
C ILE A 290 9.78 -5.66 11.09
N ASN A 291 9.13 -5.21 10.02
CA ASN A 291 9.85 -4.74 8.85
C ASN A 291 10.29 -3.28 9.05
N ILE A 292 11.59 -3.02 8.91
CA ILE A 292 12.20 -1.71 9.15
C ILE A 292 12.51 -1.06 7.80
N LYS A 293 12.20 0.22 7.64
CA LYS A 293 12.63 1.03 6.49
C LYS A 293 13.24 2.34 6.97
N PRO A 294 14.58 2.45 7.09
CA PRO A 294 15.24 3.68 7.48
C PRO A 294 15.20 4.69 6.33
N ILE A 295 15.09 5.97 6.71
CA ILE A 295 15.16 7.12 5.84
C ILE A 295 16.16 8.07 6.47
N VAL A 296 17.19 8.40 5.70
CA VAL A 296 18.28 9.27 6.15
C VAL A 296 17.94 10.69 5.72
N MET A 297 17.96 11.62 6.67
CA MET A 297 17.74 13.06 6.43
C MET A 297 18.95 13.87 6.92
N PRO A 298 20.02 13.96 6.11
CA PRO A 298 21.28 14.60 6.49
C PRO A 298 21.13 16.06 6.90
N ARG A 299 20.24 16.81 6.25
CA ARG A 299 20.01 18.23 6.58
C ARG A 299 19.23 18.41 7.87
N ALA A 300 18.26 17.54 8.11
CA ALA A 300 17.51 17.55 9.36
C ALA A 300 18.31 16.95 10.53
N GLY A 301 19.44 16.27 10.27
CA GLY A 301 20.24 15.59 11.29
C GLY A 301 19.48 14.42 11.89
N ARG A 302 18.65 13.75 11.10
CA ARG A 302 17.73 12.73 11.59
C ARG A 302 17.86 11.47 10.76
N VAL A 303 17.72 10.35 11.45
CA VAL A 303 17.34 9.08 10.82
C VAL A 303 15.91 8.81 11.26
N PHE A 304 15.01 8.66 10.29
CA PHE A 304 13.67 8.15 10.50
C PHE A 304 13.65 6.65 10.22
N ALA A 305 12.79 5.91 10.90
CA ALA A 305 12.47 4.54 10.54
C ALA A 305 10.96 4.33 10.51
N ASP A 306 10.45 3.90 9.36
CA ASP A 306 9.10 3.37 9.22
C ASP A 306 9.13 1.90 9.65
N LEU A 307 8.37 1.57 10.69
CA LEU A 307 8.26 0.25 11.27
C LEU A 307 6.91 -0.35 10.91
N ASP A 308 6.91 -1.37 10.05
CA ASP A 308 5.72 -2.09 9.65
C ASP A 308 5.60 -3.39 10.45
N TYR A 309 4.61 -3.43 11.34
CA TYR A 309 4.36 -4.58 12.22
C TYR A 309 3.10 -5.35 11.85
N ARG A 310 2.52 -5.13 10.66
CA ARG A 310 1.36 -5.90 10.17
C ARG A 310 1.65 -7.40 10.07
N GLY A 311 2.92 -7.73 9.96
CA GLY A 311 3.46 -9.08 10.05
C GLY A 311 3.29 -9.76 11.41
N LEU A 312 3.18 -9.02 12.52
CA LEU A 312 3.15 -9.59 13.89
C LEU A 312 1.78 -10.20 14.25
N VAL A 313 1.36 -11.21 13.51
CA VAL A 313 0.14 -12.02 13.73
C VAL A 313 0.49 -13.28 14.54
N PRO A 314 -0.47 -13.93 15.25
CA PRO A 314 -1.93 -13.77 15.21
C PRO A 314 -2.50 -12.58 16.00
N SER A 315 -1.71 -11.78 16.72
CA SER A 315 -2.25 -10.63 17.45
C SER A 315 -1.30 -9.45 17.49
N THR A 316 -1.71 -8.38 16.82
CA THR A 316 -1.11 -7.04 16.87
C THR A 316 -1.73 -6.15 17.95
N LYS A 317 -2.69 -6.66 18.73
CA LYS A 317 -3.36 -5.88 19.78
C LYS A 317 -2.42 -5.60 20.94
N ASN A 318 -2.45 -4.35 21.42
CA ASN A 318 -1.67 -3.87 22.58
C ASN A 318 -0.15 -4.10 22.43
N LEU A 319 0.37 -4.04 21.20
CA LEU A 319 1.81 -4.07 20.97
C LEU A 319 2.45 -2.79 21.50
N SER A 320 3.55 -2.94 22.22
CA SER A 320 4.50 -1.85 22.46
C SER A 320 5.75 -2.13 21.63
N ILE A 321 6.34 -1.09 21.05
CA ILE A 321 7.56 -1.17 20.26
C ILE A 321 8.64 -0.37 20.98
N LYS A 322 9.84 -0.92 21.02
CA LYS A 322 11.08 -0.22 21.34
C LYS A 322 11.94 -0.18 20.09
N ALA A 323 12.64 0.91 19.88
CA ALA A 323 13.53 1.06 18.76
C ALA A 323 14.75 1.89 19.15
N ASP A 324 15.92 1.42 18.74
CA ASP A 324 17.21 1.94 19.12
C ASP A 324 18.09 2.09 17.88
N LEU A 325 18.95 3.10 17.86
CA LEU A 325 20.03 3.21 16.90
C LEU A 325 21.29 2.66 17.54
N LEU A 326 21.94 1.72 16.86
CA LEU A 326 23.13 1.03 17.30
C LEU A 326 24.35 1.48 16.50
N ASP A 327 25.50 1.57 17.16
CA ASP A 327 26.80 1.72 16.49
C ASP A 327 27.25 0.42 15.80
N ALA A 328 28.40 0.48 15.12
CA ALA A 328 28.97 -0.66 14.41
C ALA A 328 29.37 -1.84 15.34
N LYS A 329 29.48 -1.63 16.65
CA LYS A 329 29.77 -2.66 17.66
C LYS A 329 28.49 -3.19 18.32
N GLY A 330 27.31 -2.69 17.94
CA GLY A 330 26.02 -3.06 18.51
C GLY A 330 25.63 -2.30 19.78
N GLY A 331 26.39 -1.28 20.17
CA GLY A 331 26.06 -0.43 21.32
C GLY A 331 24.93 0.54 21.01
N VAL A 332 23.96 0.69 21.92
CA VAL A 332 22.86 1.67 21.77
C VAL A 332 23.40 3.09 21.93
N ILE A 333 23.26 3.91 20.89
CA ILE A 333 23.73 5.30 20.88
C ILE A 333 22.59 6.33 20.88
N ALA A 334 21.39 5.94 20.47
CA ALA A 334 20.20 6.77 20.56
C ALA A 334 18.95 5.91 20.74
N LYS A 335 18.05 6.34 21.63
CA LYS A 335 16.71 5.77 21.75
C LYS A 335 15.77 6.49 20.81
N GLY A 336 14.92 5.74 20.12
CA GLY A 336 13.96 6.29 19.19
C GLY A 336 12.77 6.95 19.88
N GLN A 337 12.34 8.11 19.39
CA GLN A 337 11.03 8.68 19.73
C GLN A 337 9.98 8.00 18.85
N ILE A 338 9.07 7.26 19.46
CA ILE A 338 8.14 6.38 18.75
C ILE A 338 6.74 6.97 18.73
N LYS A 339 6.14 7.02 17.54
CA LYS A 339 4.73 7.33 17.33
C LYS A 339 4.04 6.13 16.70
N MET A 340 3.14 5.50 17.45
CA MET A 340 2.33 4.40 16.94
C MET A 340 1.27 4.94 15.97
N LEU A 341 1.06 4.23 14.85
CA LEU A 341 -0.01 4.44 13.88
C LEU A 341 -0.87 3.15 13.76
N PRO A 342 -1.68 2.82 14.79
CA PRO A 342 -2.36 1.52 14.90
C PRO A 342 -3.28 1.18 13.74
N ALA A 343 -4.00 2.18 13.22
CA ALA A 343 -4.93 2.02 12.10
C ALA A 343 -4.24 1.48 10.83
N TRP A 344 -2.93 1.67 10.70
CA TRP A 344 -2.16 1.27 9.52
C TRP A 344 -1.17 0.13 9.81
N GLY A 345 -1.17 -0.40 11.05
CA GLY A 345 -0.19 -1.41 11.48
C GLY A 345 1.26 -0.93 11.38
N ARG A 346 1.48 0.37 11.58
CA ARG A 346 2.78 1.03 11.42
C ARG A 346 3.17 1.83 12.66
N ALA A 347 4.46 2.09 12.83
CA ALA A 347 5.00 3.02 13.79
C ALA A 347 6.13 3.83 13.17
N GLU A 348 6.20 5.10 13.52
CA GLU A 348 7.28 5.99 13.09
C GLU A 348 8.26 6.15 14.23
N VAL A 349 9.55 6.06 13.91
CA VAL A 349 10.63 6.29 14.88
C VAL A 349 11.56 7.37 14.37
N VAL A 350 11.91 8.31 15.24
CA VAL A 350 12.86 9.37 14.94
C VAL A 350 14.07 9.26 15.85
N PHE A 351 15.26 9.26 15.24
CA PHE A 351 16.54 9.36 15.93
C PHE A 351 17.18 10.71 15.62
N ASP A 352 17.57 11.45 16.66
CA ASP A 352 18.45 12.62 16.50
C ASP A 352 19.88 12.13 16.28
N THR A 353 20.42 12.47 15.11
CA THR A 353 21.72 12.03 14.61
C THR A 353 22.61 13.22 14.24
N ALA A 354 22.19 14.45 14.58
CA ALA A 354 22.85 15.67 14.14
C ALA A 354 24.31 15.77 14.60
N LYS A 355 24.63 15.17 15.75
CA LYS A 355 25.98 15.14 16.33
C LYS A 355 26.76 13.86 16.05
N LEU A 356 26.16 12.90 15.34
CA LEU A 356 26.82 11.63 15.03
C LEU A 356 27.77 11.80 13.84
N PRO A 357 28.98 11.20 13.89
CA PRO A 357 29.88 11.19 12.74
C PRO A 357 29.29 10.39 11.57
N ALA A 358 29.79 10.62 10.36
CA ALA A 358 29.45 9.77 9.23
C ALA A 358 29.86 8.31 9.51
N GLY A 359 29.01 7.35 9.17
CA GLY A 359 29.28 5.94 9.45
C GLY A 359 28.12 5.00 9.18
N LYS A 360 28.40 3.72 9.44
CA LYS A 360 27.38 2.66 9.42
C LYS A 360 26.80 2.49 10.81
N TYR A 361 25.47 2.51 10.86
CA TYR A 361 24.69 2.29 12.06
C TYR A 361 23.63 1.22 11.77
N THR A 362 22.94 0.79 12.82
CA THR A 362 21.86 -0.19 12.69
C THR A 362 20.64 0.31 13.43
N VAL A 363 19.50 0.37 12.75
CA VAL A 363 18.21 0.54 13.43
C VAL A 363 17.79 -0.82 13.95
N SER A 364 17.58 -0.92 15.26
CA SER A 364 16.99 -2.08 15.93
C SER A 364 15.58 -1.75 16.34
N ALA A 365 14.64 -2.69 16.14
CA ALA A 365 13.27 -2.55 16.60
C ALA A 365 12.79 -3.87 17.20
N ALA A 366 12.18 -3.81 18.39
CA ALA A 366 11.61 -4.95 19.07
C ALA A 366 10.22 -4.60 19.58
N ALA A 367 9.23 -5.42 19.21
CA ALA A 367 7.91 -5.36 19.81
C ALA A 367 7.85 -6.20 21.09
N SER A 368 6.82 -5.98 21.92
CA SER A 368 6.53 -6.83 23.08
C SER A 368 6.24 -8.31 22.71
N LYS A 369 6.01 -8.59 21.42
CA LYS A 369 5.87 -9.92 20.83
C LYS A 369 6.59 -9.96 19.49
N GLY A 370 7.06 -11.15 19.10
CA GLY A 370 7.85 -11.34 17.89
C GLY A 370 9.35 -11.21 18.13
N LYS A 371 10.12 -11.58 17.13
CA LYS A 371 11.58 -11.46 17.10
C LYS A 371 11.97 -9.99 16.86
N PRO A 372 13.03 -9.50 17.52
CA PRO A 372 13.64 -8.23 17.17
C PRO A 372 14.08 -8.23 15.71
N ALA A 373 13.96 -7.08 15.07
CA ALA A 373 14.45 -6.83 13.73
C ALA A 373 15.58 -5.81 13.78
N THR A 374 16.52 -5.93 12.83
CA THR A 374 17.56 -4.92 12.64
C THR A 374 17.72 -4.63 11.16
N LEU A 375 18.06 -3.38 10.83
CA LEU A 375 18.41 -2.99 9.48
C LEU A 375 19.53 -1.96 9.50
N ALA A 376 20.57 -2.20 8.70
CA ALA A 376 21.68 -1.28 8.55
C ALA A 376 21.24 0.03 7.90
N VAL A 377 21.82 1.14 8.36
CA VAL A 377 21.64 2.47 7.80
C VAL A 377 22.98 3.16 7.68
N ASN A 378 23.26 3.71 6.49
CA ASN A 378 24.45 4.50 6.25
C ASN A 378 24.12 5.97 6.51
N TRP A 379 24.68 6.54 7.57
CA TRP A 379 24.54 7.95 7.90
C TRP A 379 25.71 8.72 7.29
N PRO A 380 25.50 9.68 6.39
CA PRO A 380 26.57 10.43 5.75
C PRO A 380 27.16 11.55 6.63
N GLY A 381 26.68 11.69 7.87
CA GLY A 381 26.94 12.87 8.69
C GLY A 381 25.89 13.96 8.46
N ARG A 382 25.88 14.96 9.36
CA ARG A 382 25.10 16.17 9.17
C ARG A 382 25.54 16.86 7.88
N ALA A 383 24.60 17.31 7.06
CA ALA A 383 24.92 17.99 5.81
C ALA A 383 25.71 19.28 6.07
N LYS A 384 26.70 19.57 5.21
CA LYS A 384 27.51 20.79 5.31
C LYS A 384 26.65 22.04 5.13
N GLY A 385 26.87 23.06 5.95
CA GLY A 385 26.07 24.29 6.01
C GLY A 385 24.82 24.20 6.89
N TRP A 386 24.57 23.04 7.51
CA TRP A 386 23.42 22.78 8.38
C TRP A 386 23.81 22.53 9.84
N GLU A 387 25.10 22.56 10.17
CA GLU A 387 25.64 22.16 11.47
C GLU A 387 25.16 23.07 12.61
N ASN A 388 25.00 24.37 12.32
CA ASN A 388 24.60 25.39 13.29
C ASN A 388 23.13 25.83 13.14
N ILE A 389 22.36 25.18 12.25
CA ILE A 389 20.97 25.55 11.98
C ILE A 389 20.03 24.72 12.84
N LYS A 390 19.21 25.41 13.64
CA LYS A 390 18.23 24.77 14.50
C LYS A 390 17.01 24.33 13.70
N VAL A 391 16.75 23.03 13.72
CA VAL A 391 15.60 22.41 13.04
C VAL A 391 14.39 22.48 13.96
N LEU A 392 13.41 23.32 13.64
CA LEU A 392 12.18 23.44 14.46
C LEU A 392 11.21 22.30 14.15
N ASN A 393 11.07 21.95 12.87
CA ASN A 393 10.34 20.76 12.42
C ASN A 393 10.89 20.32 11.05
N ASN A 394 10.21 19.39 10.38
CA ASN A 394 10.66 18.84 9.08
C ASN A 394 10.64 19.88 7.95
N PHE A 395 9.99 21.03 8.15
CA PHE A 395 9.82 22.06 7.12
C PHE A 395 10.49 23.38 7.50
N CYS A 396 10.40 23.79 8.77
CA CYS A 396 10.82 25.10 9.23
C CYS A 396 12.13 25.04 10.01
N TRP A 397 13.08 25.87 9.59
CA TRP A 397 14.43 25.93 10.13
C TRP A 397 14.76 27.35 10.60
N GLU A 398 15.31 27.47 11.80
CA GLU A 398 15.66 28.75 12.41
C GLU A 398 17.10 29.11 12.04
N LEU A 399 17.24 30.16 11.24
CA LEU A 399 18.52 30.67 10.74
C LEU A 399 19.12 31.74 11.66
N LEU A 400 18.25 32.50 12.34
CA LEU A 400 18.61 33.52 13.32
C LEU A 400 17.45 33.71 14.30
N ASN A 401 17.73 33.95 15.57
CA ASN A 401 16.72 34.23 16.59
C ASN A 401 17.31 35.11 17.69
N GLU A 402 17.11 36.41 17.55
CA GLU A 402 17.68 37.45 18.41
C GLU A 402 16.57 38.18 19.18
N SER A 403 16.87 38.53 20.42
CA SER A 403 16.02 39.33 21.30
C SER A 403 16.83 40.47 21.91
N PRO A 404 17.10 41.54 21.15
CA PRO A 404 18.03 42.59 21.57
C PRO A 404 17.49 43.45 22.71
N ASN A 405 16.18 43.41 22.97
CA ASN A 405 15.51 44.16 24.05
C ASN A 405 15.88 45.65 24.08
N GLY A 406 16.02 46.27 22.91
CA GLY A 406 16.40 47.67 22.74
C GLY A 406 17.89 47.95 22.56
N ASN A 407 18.77 46.96 22.74
CA ASN A 407 20.21 47.07 22.48
C ASN A 407 20.58 46.40 21.15
N ALA A 408 20.04 46.91 20.05
CA ALA A 408 20.27 46.33 18.74
C ALA A 408 21.72 46.49 18.27
N LYS A 409 22.29 45.44 17.67
CA LYS A 409 23.51 45.56 16.84
C LYS A 409 23.20 46.38 15.59
N SER A 410 24.21 47.07 15.05
CA SER A 410 24.11 47.73 13.74
C SER A 410 23.89 46.75 12.59
N GLU A 411 24.30 45.49 12.78
CA GLU A 411 24.15 44.43 11.80
C GLU A 411 23.89 43.06 12.45
N TYR A 412 23.06 42.25 11.81
CA TYR A 412 22.91 40.83 12.08
C TYR A 412 23.25 40.01 10.83
N ILE A 413 23.75 38.79 11.02
CA ILE A 413 24.16 37.91 9.93
C ILE A 413 23.40 36.59 10.05
N PHE A 414 22.91 36.07 8.94
CA PHE A 414 22.39 34.71 8.86
C PHE A 414 22.84 34.03 7.57
N THR A 415 23.00 32.70 7.61
CA THR A 415 23.28 31.90 6.42
C THR A 415 22.00 31.22 5.97
N ASN A 416 21.58 31.46 4.74
CA ASN A 416 20.55 30.68 4.08
C ASN A 416 21.21 29.50 3.36
N PRO A 417 21.02 28.26 3.81
CA PRO A 417 21.75 27.09 3.30
C PRO A 417 21.17 26.53 1.99
N ARG A 418 20.01 27.02 1.55
CA ARG A 418 19.36 26.57 0.31
C ARG A 418 18.46 27.65 -0.26
N ARG A 419 18.16 27.53 -1.55
CA ARG A 419 17.15 28.35 -2.19
C ARG A 419 15.78 28.10 -1.55
N SER A 420 15.19 29.11 -0.91
CA SER A 420 13.94 28.93 -0.15
C SER A 420 13.23 30.26 0.14
N TRP A 421 11.98 30.15 0.57
CA TRP A 421 11.31 31.28 1.21
C TRP A 421 11.89 31.46 2.61
N VAL A 422 12.36 32.67 2.90
CA VAL A 422 12.86 33.07 4.20
C VAL A 422 11.89 34.06 4.82
N TYR A 423 11.39 33.69 6.00
CA TYR A 423 10.40 34.40 6.77
C TYR A 423 11.07 35.12 7.94
N PHE A 424 10.74 36.41 8.08
CA PHE A 424 11.28 37.30 9.09
C PHE A 424 10.17 37.71 10.04
N VAL A 425 10.40 37.55 11.34
CA VAL A 425 9.54 38.10 12.40
C VAL A 425 10.30 39.21 13.10
N ILE A 426 9.74 40.41 13.08
CA ILE A 426 10.38 41.63 13.56
C ILE A 426 9.44 42.25 14.59
N ALA A 427 9.97 42.61 15.75
CA ALA A 427 9.25 43.43 16.74
C ALA A 427 10.14 44.59 17.18
N SER A 428 9.58 45.79 17.25
CA SER A 428 10.30 47.01 17.62
C SER A 428 9.37 48.07 18.21
N GLU A 429 9.95 49.00 18.96
CA GLU A 429 9.30 50.22 19.44
C GLU A 429 9.89 51.43 18.70
N GLY A 430 9.05 52.26 18.07
CA GLY A 430 9.50 53.40 17.26
C GLY A 430 10.12 53.00 15.92
N ASP A 431 10.77 53.98 15.28
CA ASP A 431 11.27 53.87 13.91
C ASP A 431 12.52 53.00 13.81
N VAL A 432 12.35 51.79 13.28
CA VAL A 432 13.43 50.84 12.97
C VAL A 432 13.28 50.37 11.54
N THR A 433 14.31 50.62 10.73
CA THR A 433 14.42 50.09 9.37
C THR A 433 15.38 48.90 9.35
N LEU A 434 14.93 47.79 8.75
CA LEU A 434 15.76 46.62 8.50
C LEU A 434 15.95 46.42 6.99
N THR A 435 17.19 46.36 6.54
CA THR A 435 17.54 46.17 5.12
C THR A 435 18.39 44.92 4.94
N VAL A 436 18.02 44.11 3.96
CA VAL A 436 18.77 42.91 3.56
C VAL A 436 19.13 43.05 2.08
N PRO A 437 20.37 43.47 1.77
CA PRO A 437 20.84 43.58 0.39
C PRO A 437 20.66 42.27 -0.38
N GLY A 438 20.17 42.36 -1.62
CA GLY A 438 19.87 41.20 -2.46
C GLY A 438 18.54 40.48 -2.16
N ALA A 439 17.84 40.82 -1.09
CA ALA A 439 16.54 40.23 -0.74
C ALA A 439 15.37 41.06 -1.28
N LYS A 440 15.07 41.02 -2.57
CA LYS A 440 14.09 41.94 -3.18
C LYS A 440 12.64 41.72 -2.69
N PRO A 441 11.92 42.77 -2.24
CA PRO A 441 12.39 44.13 -1.93
C PRO A 441 13.30 44.19 -0.69
N GLU A 442 14.45 44.86 -0.79
CA GLU A 442 15.53 44.76 0.22
C GLU A 442 15.13 45.25 1.61
N VAL A 443 14.21 46.22 1.69
CA VAL A 443 13.68 46.71 2.96
C VAL A 443 12.64 45.73 3.49
N LEU A 444 12.85 45.25 4.71
CA LEU A 444 11.95 44.32 5.40
C LEU A 444 10.89 45.03 6.24
N ARG A 445 11.25 46.20 6.81
CA ARG A 445 10.42 47.04 7.68
C ARG A 445 10.81 48.51 7.51
N ALA A 446 9.82 49.40 7.50
CA ALA A 446 10.03 50.85 7.34
C ALA A 446 9.00 51.73 8.10
N ASP A 447 8.10 51.18 8.92
CA ASP A 447 6.96 51.91 9.49
C ASP A 447 6.82 51.70 11.02
N ASP A 448 6.45 52.77 11.73
CA ASP A 448 6.28 52.86 13.18
C ASP A 448 4.93 52.31 13.69
N SER A 449 3.94 52.14 12.79
CA SER A 449 2.56 51.88 13.17
C SER A 449 2.27 50.44 13.62
N ILE A 450 3.16 49.50 13.31
CA ILE A 450 2.94 48.07 13.56
C ILE A 450 4.00 47.52 14.51
N ALA A 451 3.67 47.31 15.79
CA ALA A 451 4.62 46.81 16.79
C ALA A 451 5.30 45.46 16.44
N LYS A 452 4.65 44.63 15.60
CA LYS A 452 5.17 43.34 15.13
C LYS A 452 4.87 43.15 13.64
N GLN A 453 5.91 42.89 12.86
CA GLN A 453 5.80 42.65 11.42
C GLN A 453 6.34 41.27 11.02
N GLU A 454 5.68 40.67 10.04
CA GLU A 454 6.03 39.38 9.48
C GLU A 454 6.14 39.51 7.96
N VAL A 455 7.31 39.20 7.39
CA VAL A 455 7.58 39.35 5.95
C VAL A 455 8.35 38.17 5.39
N MET A 456 8.21 37.91 4.08
CA MET A 456 8.91 36.82 3.39
C MET A 456 9.74 37.32 2.22
N ARG A 457 10.89 36.69 1.99
CA ARG A 457 11.74 36.91 0.82
C ARG A 457 12.16 35.59 0.21
N TRP A 458 12.18 35.53 -1.11
CA TRP A 458 12.75 34.39 -1.83
C TRP A 458 14.25 34.60 -1.95
N LEU A 459 15.04 33.76 -1.28
CA LEU A 459 16.48 33.91 -1.19
C LEU A 459 17.22 32.70 -1.76
N GLU A 460 18.32 32.96 -2.45
CA GLU A 460 19.30 31.97 -2.90
C GLU A 460 20.15 31.47 -1.71
N PRO A 461 20.87 30.34 -1.85
CA PRO A 461 21.83 29.93 -0.83
C PRO A 461 22.94 30.98 -0.69
N GLY A 462 23.26 31.38 0.54
CA GLY A 462 24.30 32.38 0.80
C GLY A 462 24.27 32.96 2.21
N GLU A 463 25.29 33.73 2.55
CA GLU A 463 25.30 34.59 3.74
C GLU A 463 24.58 35.90 3.44
N TYR A 464 23.72 36.33 4.34
CA TYR A 464 22.96 37.56 4.26
C TYR A 464 23.20 38.42 5.49
N ARG A 465 23.33 39.73 5.26
CA ARG A 465 23.48 40.75 6.28
C ARG A 465 22.19 41.55 6.42
N ILE A 466 21.77 41.78 7.65
CA ILE A 466 20.59 42.58 8.00
C ILE A 466 21.11 43.85 8.66
N ALA A 467 21.13 44.94 7.90
CA ALA A 467 21.48 46.25 8.42
C ALA A 467 20.31 46.83 9.22
N VAL A 468 20.62 47.43 10.38
CA VAL A 468 19.64 48.07 11.26
C VAL A 468 19.91 49.57 11.31
N SER A 469 18.88 50.37 11.05
CA SER A 469 18.93 51.83 11.16
C SER A 469 17.64 52.39 11.77
N GLY A 470 17.64 53.68 12.10
CA GLY A 470 16.53 54.38 12.78
C GLY A 470 16.80 54.62 14.27
N ALA A 471 15.94 55.44 14.89
CA ALA A 471 16.07 55.84 16.30
C ALA A 471 15.28 54.95 17.28
N GLY A 472 14.49 54.01 16.77
CA GLY A 472 13.69 53.07 17.55
C GLY A 472 14.50 51.90 18.13
N LYS A 473 13.80 51.05 18.88
CA LYS A 473 14.36 49.93 19.64
C LYS A 473 13.89 48.60 19.06
N LEU A 474 14.79 47.82 18.48
CA LEU A 474 14.51 46.45 18.06
C LEU A 474 14.42 45.52 19.29
N SER A 475 13.28 44.84 19.46
CA SER A 475 13.03 43.91 20.56
C SER A 475 13.06 42.45 20.13
N LYS A 476 12.74 42.15 18.86
CA LYS A 476 12.81 40.79 18.30
C LYS A 476 13.22 40.77 16.83
N LEU A 477 14.09 39.82 16.48
CA LEU A 477 14.38 39.45 15.09
C LEU A 477 14.52 37.94 14.96
N VAL A 478 13.58 37.29 14.27
CA VAL A 478 13.65 35.85 13.95
C VAL A 478 13.71 35.69 12.45
N VAL A 479 14.61 34.85 11.97
CA VAL A 479 14.75 34.50 10.55
C VAL A 479 14.60 33.00 10.42
N ARG A 480 13.67 32.56 9.55
CA ARG A 480 13.36 31.15 9.34
C ARG A 480 13.33 30.81 7.86
N SER A 481 13.99 29.72 7.48
CA SER A 481 13.79 29.09 6.17
C SER A 481 12.54 28.20 6.23
N VAL A 482 11.70 28.30 5.22
CA VAL A 482 10.49 27.49 5.01
C VAL A 482 10.61 26.86 3.61
N PRO A 483 10.21 25.59 3.40
CA PRO A 483 10.32 24.97 2.09
C PRO A 483 9.27 25.54 1.15
N ILE A 484 9.51 25.34 -0.15
CA ILE A 484 8.42 25.46 -1.11
C ILE A 484 7.44 24.34 -0.79
N LEU A 485 6.21 24.68 -0.41
CA LEU A 485 5.11 23.74 -0.45
C LEU A 485 4.55 23.77 -1.88
N ALA A 486 5.06 22.90 -2.75
CA ALA A 486 4.48 22.70 -4.06
C ALA A 486 3.19 21.86 -3.90
N TYR A 487 2.04 22.54 -3.82
CA TYR A 487 0.75 21.86 -3.98
C TYR A 487 0.64 21.39 -5.43
N HIS A 488 0.62 20.07 -5.64
CA HIS A 488 0.56 19.45 -6.97
C HIS A 488 -0.84 19.54 -7.62
N HIS A 489 -1.57 20.65 -7.41
CA HIS A 489 -2.91 20.88 -7.94
C HIS A 489 -3.08 22.19 -8.73
N TYR A 490 -2.01 22.95 -8.99
CA TYR A 490 -2.07 24.11 -9.88
C TYR A 490 -0.90 24.11 -10.89
N PRO A 491 -1.15 24.04 -12.20
CA PRO A 491 -0.12 23.93 -13.24
C PRO A 491 0.65 25.23 -13.54
N HIS A 492 0.66 26.23 -12.66
CA HIS A 492 1.21 27.57 -12.99
C HIS A 492 2.22 28.15 -11.99
N VAL A 493 2.96 27.33 -11.24
CA VAL A 493 4.15 27.80 -10.52
C VAL A 493 5.37 27.02 -11.03
N GLY A 494 6.39 27.77 -11.47
CA GLY A 494 7.49 27.32 -12.33
C GLY A 494 8.37 26.18 -11.82
N PRO A 495 9.40 25.79 -12.60
CA PRO A 495 10.10 24.52 -12.43
C PRO A 495 10.85 24.47 -11.10
N GLY A 496 10.25 23.81 -10.11
CA GLY A 496 10.98 23.30 -8.96
C GLY A 496 11.96 22.24 -9.45
N THR A 497 13.25 22.56 -9.43
CA THR A 497 14.32 21.62 -9.78
C THR A 497 14.27 20.45 -8.80
N GLY A 498 14.09 19.23 -9.31
CA GLY A 498 13.92 17.98 -8.56
C GLY A 498 15.15 17.49 -7.78
N GLU A 499 15.93 18.40 -7.21
CA GLU A 499 17.15 18.10 -6.44
C GLU A 499 16.93 18.11 -4.92
N ASP A 500 15.71 18.41 -4.46
CA ASP A 500 15.41 18.52 -3.04
C ASP A 500 14.97 17.14 -2.47
N GLN A 501 15.94 16.22 -2.34
CA GLN A 501 15.69 14.82 -1.93
C GLN A 501 14.94 14.70 -0.59
N ASP A 502 15.19 15.60 0.37
CA ASP A 502 14.48 15.64 1.65
C ASP A 502 13.01 16.05 1.48
N PHE A 503 12.70 16.92 0.51
CA PHE A 503 11.33 17.30 0.17
C PHE A 503 10.59 16.16 -0.55
N ILE A 504 11.25 15.46 -1.49
CA ILE A 504 10.71 14.26 -2.14
C ILE A 504 10.41 13.18 -1.09
N ASN A 505 11.31 12.97 -0.14
CA ASN A 505 11.09 12.01 0.94
C ASN A 505 9.92 12.44 1.83
N CYS A 506 9.76 13.72 2.17
CA CYS A 506 8.61 14.20 2.96
C CYS A 506 7.26 14.07 2.22
N LEU A 507 7.20 14.36 0.90
CA LEU A 507 5.99 14.20 0.09
C LEU A 507 5.59 12.74 -0.10
N LEU A 508 6.57 11.84 -0.27
CA LEU A 508 6.32 10.40 -0.41
C LEU A 508 5.70 9.75 0.84
N TYR A 509 5.74 10.42 1.99
CA TYR A 509 5.05 9.97 3.22
C TYR A 509 3.69 10.65 3.44
N THR A 510 3.33 11.69 2.68
CA THR A 510 2.00 12.31 2.70
C THR A 510 1.13 11.93 1.49
N SER A 511 1.71 11.42 0.39
CA SER A 511 0.98 11.19 -0.87
C SER A 511 0.31 9.82 -1.01
N ASP A 512 0.22 9.02 0.05
CA ASP A 512 -0.64 7.82 0.06
C ASP A 512 -2.02 8.08 0.67
N ALA A 513 -2.36 9.36 0.93
CA ALA A 513 -3.68 9.80 1.38
C ALA A 513 -4.15 11.00 0.54
N ALA A 514 -4.69 10.72 -0.65
CA ALA A 514 -5.76 11.46 -1.34
C ALA A 514 -5.71 11.11 -2.85
N ASP A 515 -6.38 10.03 -3.23
CA ASP A 515 -7.00 9.96 -4.55
C ASP A 515 -8.50 10.18 -4.28
N ASP A 516 -8.96 11.42 -4.43
CA ASP A 516 -10.35 11.75 -4.77
C ASP A 516 -10.40 12.00 -6.30
#